data_AF-A0A6P2Q749-F1
#
_entry.id   AF-A0A6P2Q749-F1
#
_cell.length_a   1.000
_cell.length_b   1.000
_cell.length_c   1.000
_cell.angle_alpha   90.00
_cell.angle_beta   90.00
_cell.angle_gamma   90.00
#
_symmetry.space_group_name_H-M   'P 1'
#
loop_
_entity.id
_entity.type
_entity.pdbx_description
1 polymer ?
#
loop_
_entity_poly.entity_id
_entity_poly.type
_entity_poly.pdbx_seq_one_letter_code
_entity_poly.pdbx_strand_id
1 'polypeptide(L)' 'MFADADTQIVNDDGLHVIRMPEHYGQLSPILHVVPLQLLAYHTACARGTDVDKPRNLAKSVTVE' A
#
# COMPACT_ATOMS: atom_id res chain seq x y z
N MET A 1 -10.46 -1.28 2.24
CA MET A 1 -9.86 -1.25 3.58
C MET A 1 -8.93 -2.45 3.73
N PHE A 2 -7.70 -2.22 4.19
CA PHE A 2 -6.83 -3.32 4.65
C PHE A 2 -7.11 -3.53 6.14
N ALA A 3 -7.30 -4.78 6.54
CA ALA A 3 -7.63 -5.11 7.93
C ALA A 3 -7.01 -6.45 8.33
N ASP A 4 -6.63 -6.58 9.60
CA ASP A 4 -6.12 -7.83 10.16
C ASP A 4 -7.20 -8.93 10.08
N ALA A 5 -6.76 -10.19 9.96
CA ALA A 5 -7.62 -11.34 9.73
C ALA A 5 -8.68 -11.55 10.83
N ASP A 6 -8.36 -11.19 12.08
CA ASP A 6 -9.21 -11.32 13.26
C ASP A 6 -10.31 -10.26 13.37
N THR A 7 -10.24 -9.20 12.55
CA THR A 7 -11.26 -8.16 12.52
C THR A 7 -12.60 -8.69 12.00
N GLN A 8 -13.68 -8.29 12.67
CA GLN A 8 -15.06 -8.63 12.32
C GLN A 8 -15.65 -7.72 11.24
N ILE A 9 -14.79 -7.01 10.49
CA ILE A 9 -15.22 -6.14 9.40
C ILE A 9 -15.46 -7.02 8.17
N VAL A 10 -16.66 -6.91 7.61
CA VAL A 10 -17.10 -7.68 6.44
C VAL A 10 -17.17 -6.78 5.22
N ASN A 11 -17.17 -7.40 4.03
CA ASN A 11 -17.48 -6.68 2.81
C ASN A 11 -18.94 -6.21 2.86
N ASP A 12 -19.18 -4.99 2.43
CA ASP A 12 -20.52 -4.39 2.32
C ASP A 12 -20.55 -3.46 1.10
N ASP A 13 -21.71 -2.92 0.75
CA ASP A 13 -21.82 -1.95 -0.33
C ASP A 13 -20.96 -0.71 -0.03
N GLY A 14 -20.11 -0.33 -0.99
CA GLY A 14 -19.10 0.71 -0.80
C GLY A 14 -17.92 0.34 0.13
N LEU A 15 -17.88 -0.85 0.71
CA LEU A 15 -16.80 -1.32 1.60
C LEU A 15 -16.19 -2.64 1.12
N HIS A 16 -15.00 -2.57 0.53
CA HIS A 16 -14.21 -3.75 0.22
C HIS A 16 -13.11 -3.99 1.26
N VAL A 17 -13.06 -5.18 1.87
CA VAL A 17 -12.09 -5.56 2.91
C VAL A 17 -11.06 -6.54 2.34
N ILE A 18 -9.78 -6.18 2.43
CA ILE A 18 -8.63 -7.01 2.08
C ILE A 18 -7.99 -7.49 3.37
N ARG A 19 -8.05 -8.79 3.64
CA ARG A 19 -7.55 -9.40 4.88
C ARG A 19 -6.04 -9.56 4.84
N MET A 20 -5.37 -9.02 5.84
CA MET A 20 -3.94 -9.19 6.09
C MET A 20 -3.71 -10.28 7.13
N PRO A 21 -2.56 -10.98 7.09
CA PRO A 21 -2.23 -11.93 8.14
C PRO A 21 -2.12 -11.22 9.49
N GLU A 22 -2.33 -11.97 10.57
CA GLU A 22 -2.41 -11.44 11.93
C GLU A 22 -1.09 -11.53 12.70
N HIS A 23 -1.09 -11.00 13.93
CA HIS A 23 -0.03 -11.14 14.93
C HIS A 23 1.33 -10.47 14.63
N TYR A 24 1.31 -9.35 13.91
CA TYR A 24 2.53 -8.58 13.67
C TYR A 24 3.01 -7.74 14.87
N GLY A 25 2.18 -7.57 15.89
CA GLY A 25 2.52 -6.83 17.10
C GLY A 25 3.11 -5.45 16.78
N GLN A 26 4.30 -5.17 17.32
CA GLN A 26 5.01 -3.91 17.09
C GLN A 26 5.42 -3.68 15.62
N LEU A 27 5.50 -4.72 14.80
CA LEU A 27 5.83 -4.63 13.37
C LEU A 27 4.63 -4.32 12.49
N SER A 28 3.42 -4.29 13.04
CA SER A 28 2.19 -4.05 12.29
C SER A 28 2.26 -2.81 11.39
N PRO A 29 2.76 -1.63 11.84
CA PRO A 29 2.87 -0.46 10.96
C PRO A 29 3.76 -0.67 9.74
N ILE A 30 4.86 -1.42 9.88
CA ILE A 30 5.80 -1.66 8.78
C ILE A 30 5.16 -2.60 7.75
N LEU A 31 4.55 -3.67 8.22
CA LEU A 31 3.99 -4.71 7.34
C LEU A 31 2.74 -4.23 6.62
N HIS A 32 1.96 -3.33 7.22
CA HIS A 32 0.81 -2.70 6.57
C HIS A 32 1.19 -1.75 5.42
N VAL A 33 2.43 -1.27 5.35
CA VAL A 33 2.89 -0.42 4.23
C VAL A 33 3.18 -1.24 2.97
N VAL A 34 3.60 -2.50 3.11
CA VAL A 34 3.93 -3.38 1.97
C VAL A 34 2.78 -3.53 0.96
N PRO A 35 1.53 -3.88 1.36
CA PRO A 35 0.43 -3.97 0.40
C PRO A 35 0.09 -2.62 -0.26
N LEU A 36 0.30 -1.50 0.44
CA LEU A 36 0.10 -0.17 -0.12
C LEU A 36 1.16 0.17 -1.18
N GLN A 37 2.43 -0.21 -0.93
CA GLN A 37 3.51 -0.09 -1.90
C GLN A 37 3.24 -0.94 -3.15
N LEU A 38 2.77 -2.18 -2.97
CA LEU A 38 2.40 -3.08 -4.08
C LEU A 38 1.20 -2.55 -4.86
N LEU A 39 0.18 -2.01 -4.19
CA LEU A 39 -0.96 -1.37 -4.84
C LEU A 39 -0.51 -0.20 -5.72
N ALA A 40 0.37 0.67 -5.20
CA ALA A 40 0.91 1.79 -5.96
C ALA A 40 1.73 1.30 -7.17
N TYR A 41 2.59 0.30 -6.97
CA TYR A 41 3.40 -0.31 -8.02
C TYR A 41 2.52 -0.89 -9.14
N HIS A 42 1.56 -1.75 -8.81
CA HIS A 42 0.69 -2.37 -9.81
C HIS A 42 -0.20 -1.35 -10.52
N THR A 43 -0.66 -0.31 -9.81
CA THR A 43 -1.39 0.80 -10.43
C THR A 43 -0.52 1.56 -11.43
N ALA A 44 0.73 1.86 -11.08
CA ALA A 44 1.67 2.54 -11.96
C ALA A 44 2.01 1.69 -13.20
N CYS A 45 2.24 0.38 -13.03
CA CYS A 45 2.43 -0.55 -14.14
C CYS A 45 1.21 -0.60 -15.06
N ALA A 46 0.00 -0.74 -14.50
CA ALA A 46 -1.24 -0.78 -15.27
C ALA A 46 -1.51 0.53 -16.04
N ARG A 47 -1.07 1.67 -15.49
CA ARG A 47 -1.17 2.99 -16.13
C ARG A 47 -0.03 3.31 -17.09
N GLY A 48 0.99 2.45 -17.20
CA GLY A 48 2.16 2.68 -18.05
C GLY A 48 3.01 3.88 -17.63
N THR A 49 2.97 4.27 -16.35
CA THR A 49 3.82 5.36 -15.82
C THR A 49 5.20 4.84 -15.41
N ASP A 50 6.23 5.67 -15.49
CA ASP A 50 7.58 5.31 -15.05
C ASP A 50 7.63 5.16 -13.53
N VAL A 51 7.78 3.90 -13.08
CA VAL A 51 7.83 3.51 -11.67
C VAL A 51 9.15 3.93 -11.02
N ASP A 52 10.26 3.80 -11.74
CA ASP A 52 11.61 4.04 -11.21
C ASP A 52 11.96 5.54 -11.23
N LYS A 53 11.40 6.28 -12.19
CA LYS A 53 11.61 7.73 -12.36
C LYS A 53 10.28 8.46 -12.51
N PRO A 54 9.49 8.56 -11.42
CA PRO A 54 8.24 9.29 -11.44
C PRO A 54 8.46 10.76 -11.82
N ARG A 55 7.53 11.30 -12.61
CA ARG A 55 7.61 12.68 -13.13
C ARG A 55 7.75 13.69 -11.99
N ASN A 56 8.65 14.66 -12.16
CA ASN A 56 8.94 15.75 -11.22
C ASN A 56 9.54 15.34 -9.87
N LEU A 57 10.05 14.11 -9.74
CA LEU A 57 10.72 13.65 -8.52
C LEU A 57 12.20 13.34 -8.79
N ALA A 58 13.00 13.53 -7.74
CA ALA A 58 14.39 13.10 -7.67
C ALA A 58 14.54 12.16 -6.45
N LYS A 59 15.55 11.29 -6.47
CA LYS A 59 15.84 10.41 -5.33
C LYS A 59 16.20 11.20 -4.07
N SER A 60 16.86 12.34 -4.25
CA SER A 60 17.20 13.32 -3.22
C SER A 60 17.30 14.69 -3.89
N VAL A 61 16.78 15.74 -3.24
CA VAL A 61 16.94 17.13 -3.68
C VAL A 61 18.14 17.71 -2.95
N THR A 62 19.16 18.12 -3.69
CA THR A 62 20.47 18.55 -3.14
C THR A 62 20.81 20.00 -3.42
N VAL A 63 19.87 20.76 -4.01
CA VAL A 63 20.00 22.19 -4.28
C VAL A 63 19.01 22.96 -3.40
N GLU A 64 19.45 24.08 -2.83
CA GLU A 64 18.61 25.02 -2.07
C GLU A 64 17.85 25.97 -3.01
#